data_AF-A0A9D6ECC2-F1
#
_entry.id   AF-A0A9D6ECC2-F1
#
_cell.length_a   1.000
_cell.length_b   1.000
_cell.length_c   1.000
_cell.angle_alpha   90.00
_cell.angle_beta   90.00
_cell.angle_gamma   90.00
#
_symmetry.space_group_name_H-M   'P 1'
#
loop_
_entity.id
_entity.type
_entity.pdbx_description
1 polymer ?
#
loop_
_entity_poly.entity_id
_entity_poly.type
_entity_poly.pdbx_seq_one_letter_code
_entity_poly.pdbx_strand_id
1 'polypeptide(L)'
;YYRLNVVPIQVPPLRERRGDISVLVEHFRAALTRAAGVGAKRFSADAVQALSALDWPGNVRELKNAVERLLILAPADSVSAGDVAALVGGPSESPLATLLQASTFEGFKEEAERAFLVAKLAENGWNVSETARKLEMPRSNLYKKIERYGLQREAAPESST
;
A
#
# COMPACT_ATOMS: atom_id res chain seq x y z
N TYR A 1 37.37 -29.17 -0.40
CA TYR A 1 36.23 -29.11 0.52
C TYR A 1 35.12 -28.30 -0.16
N TYR A 2 33.94 -28.90 -0.32
CA TYR A 2 32.63 -28.43 -0.85
C TYR A 2 32.52 -27.60 -2.15
N ARG A 3 31.98 -28.23 -3.21
CA ARG A 3 31.19 -27.60 -4.28
C ARG A 3 29.70 -27.77 -3.93
N LEU A 4 29.04 -26.71 -3.48
CA LEU A 4 27.58 -26.66 -3.33
C LEU A 4 27.02 -25.72 -4.39
N ASN A 5 26.79 -26.26 -5.58
CA ASN A 5 25.96 -25.62 -6.59
C ASN A 5 25.33 -26.71 -7.46
N VAL A 6 24.58 -27.62 -6.85
CA VAL A 6 24.22 -28.89 -7.50
C VAL A 6 22.92 -28.83 -8.30
N VAL A 7 21.94 -27.97 -7.98
CA VAL A 7 20.82 -27.65 -8.92
C VAL A 7 20.23 -26.27 -8.57
N PRO A 8 20.21 -25.28 -9.47
CA PRO A 8 19.47 -24.04 -9.24
C PRO A 8 17.96 -24.29 -9.34
N ILE A 9 17.24 -24.16 -8.22
CA ILE A 9 15.78 -24.19 -8.21
C ILE A 9 15.29 -22.78 -8.57
N GLN A 10 14.79 -22.62 -9.79
CA GLN A 10 14.14 -21.39 -10.22
C GLN A 10 12.71 -21.38 -9.66
N VAL A 11 12.41 -20.41 -8.80
CA VAL A 11 11.05 -20.21 -8.29
C VAL A 11 10.33 -19.25 -9.23
N PRO A 12 9.32 -19.69 -10.00
CA PRO A 12 8.62 -18.81 -10.92
C PRO A 12 7.91 -17.68 -10.15
N PRO A 13 7.71 -16.51 -10.75
CA PRO A 13 6.92 -15.45 -10.14
C PRO A 13 5.44 -15.85 -10.06
N LEU A 14 4.70 -15.22 -9.14
CA LEU A 14 3.29 -15.54 -8.87
C LEU A 14 2.39 -15.32 -10.09
N ARG A 15 2.72 -14.33 -10.93
CA ARG A 15 2.04 -14.08 -12.23
C ARG A 15 2.08 -15.25 -13.21
N GLU A 16 3.10 -16.11 -13.13
CA GLU A 16 3.21 -17.31 -13.98
C GLU A 16 2.43 -18.50 -13.40
N ARG A 17 1.93 -18.37 -12.15
CA ARG A 17 1.15 -19.40 -11.43
C ARG A 17 -0.08 -18.84 -10.76
N ARG A 18 -0.88 -18.06 -11.51
CA ARG A 18 -2.12 -17.42 -11.01
C ARG A 18 -3.11 -18.41 -10.38
N GLY A 19 -3.08 -19.69 -10.77
CA GLY A 19 -3.90 -20.75 -10.17
C GLY A 19 -3.70 -20.93 -8.66
N ASP A 20 -2.49 -20.65 -8.16
CA ASP A 20 -2.14 -20.81 -6.74
C ASP A 20 -2.70 -19.69 -5.86
N ILE A 21 -3.12 -18.56 -6.46
CA ILE A 21 -3.56 -17.37 -5.72
C ILE A 21 -4.77 -17.71 -4.84
N SER A 22 -5.73 -18.48 -5.34
CA SER A 22 -6.91 -18.90 -4.56
C SER A 22 -6.54 -19.66 -3.29
N VAL A 23 -5.62 -20.63 -3.40
CA VAL A 23 -5.14 -21.45 -2.28
C VAL A 23 -4.31 -20.62 -1.31
N LEU A 24 -3.46 -19.73 -1.83
CA LEU A 24 -2.62 -18.85 -1.02
C LEU A 24 -3.46 -17.83 -0.23
N VAL A 25 -4.49 -17.25 -0.84
CA VAL A 25 -5.42 -16.33 -0.17
C VAL A 25 -6.09 -17.05 1.00
N GLU A 26 -6.61 -18.26 0.80
CA GLU A 26 -7.24 -19.03 1.87
C GLU A 26 -6.25 -19.41 2.97
N HIS A 27 -5.02 -19.79 2.59
CA HIS A 27 -3.96 -20.09 3.54
C HIS A 27 -3.63 -18.86 4.42
N PHE A 28 -3.40 -17.70 3.81
CA PHE A 28 -3.09 -16.47 4.54
C PHE A 28 -4.26 -16.01 5.40
N ARG A 29 -5.48 -16.09 4.89
CA ARG A 29 -6.70 -15.81 5.66
C ARG A 29 -6.74 -16.66 6.93
N ALA A 30 -6.62 -17.98 6.81
CA ALA A 30 -6.65 -18.90 7.94
C ALA A 30 -5.48 -18.70 8.91
N ALA A 31 -4.29 -18.36 8.42
CA ALA A 31 -3.12 -18.07 9.25
C ALA A 31 -3.28 -16.75 10.03
N LEU A 32 -3.72 -15.69 9.36
CA LEU A 32 -3.86 -14.34 9.92
C LEU A 32 -5.03 -14.25 10.90
N THR A 33 -6.17 -14.88 10.62
CA THR A 33 -7.30 -14.97 11.57
C THR A 33 -6.86 -15.65 12.88
N ARG A 34 -6.02 -16.68 12.81
CA ARG A 34 -5.48 -17.36 14.01
C ARG A 34 -4.46 -16.50 14.77
N ALA A 35 -3.62 -15.75 14.07
CA ALA A 35 -2.51 -15.01 14.67
C ALA A 35 -2.92 -13.64 15.23
N ALA A 36 -3.81 -12.92 14.54
CA ALA A 36 -4.10 -11.51 14.81
C ALA A 36 -5.46 -11.27 15.51
N GLY A 37 -6.25 -12.32 15.78
CA GLY A 37 -7.56 -12.19 16.42
C GLY A 37 -8.59 -11.40 15.59
N VAL A 38 -8.28 -11.10 14.34
CA VAL A 38 -9.18 -10.43 13.40
C VAL A 38 -10.31 -11.40 13.06
N GLY A 39 -11.56 -10.92 13.05
CA GLY A 39 -12.74 -11.74 12.76
C GLY A 39 -12.56 -12.61 11.51
N ALA A 40 -13.17 -13.78 11.51
CA ALA A 40 -13.01 -14.80 10.46
C ALA A 40 -13.72 -14.40 9.15
N LYS A 41 -13.29 -13.28 8.56
CA LYS A 41 -13.85 -12.73 7.33
C LYS A 41 -13.59 -13.70 6.19
N ARG A 42 -14.56 -13.80 5.29
CA ARG A 42 -14.49 -14.66 4.09
C ARG A 42 -14.20 -13.83 2.86
N PHE A 43 -13.34 -14.31 1.98
CA PHE A 43 -13.20 -13.71 0.65
C PHE A 43 -14.32 -14.24 -0.23
N SER A 44 -15.03 -13.31 -0.87
CA SER A 44 -15.99 -13.64 -1.92
C SER A 44 -15.29 -14.17 -3.17
N ALA A 45 -16.01 -14.90 -4.02
CA ALA A 45 -15.42 -15.50 -5.23
C ALA A 45 -14.91 -14.43 -6.21
N ASP A 46 -15.63 -13.32 -6.33
CA ASP A 46 -15.28 -12.13 -7.11
C ASP A 46 -14.03 -11.43 -6.54
N ALA A 47 -13.88 -11.34 -5.22
CA ALA A 47 -12.66 -10.81 -4.60
C ALA A 47 -11.43 -11.67 -4.96
N VAL A 48 -11.56 -13.00 -4.89
CA VAL A 48 -10.46 -13.91 -5.25
C VAL A 48 -10.13 -13.79 -6.74
N GLN A 49 -11.13 -13.66 -7.62
CA GLN A 49 -10.90 -13.41 -9.05
C GLN A 49 -10.19 -12.08 -9.28
N ALA A 50 -10.59 -11.01 -8.60
CA ALA A 50 -9.94 -9.71 -8.69
C ALA A 50 -8.47 -9.78 -8.26
N LEU A 51 -8.17 -10.47 -7.14
CA LEU A 51 -6.79 -10.71 -6.69
C LEU A 51 -6.00 -11.54 -7.69
N SER A 52 -6.62 -12.53 -8.34
CA SER A 52 -5.98 -13.37 -9.36
C SER A 52 -5.66 -12.63 -10.65
N ALA A 53 -6.35 -11.53 -10.96
CA ALA A 53 -6.12 -10.72 -12.14
C ALA A 53 -4.89 -9.78 -12.01
N LEU A 54 -4.38 -9.57 -10.79
CA LEU A 54 -3.24 -8.71 -10.51
C LEU A 54 -1.90 -9.41 -10.76
N ASP A 55 -0.85 -8.62 -11.01
CA ASP A 55 0.47 -9.12 -11.43
C ASP A 55 1.43 -9.44 -10.27
N TRP A 56 1.18 -8.91 -9.08
CA TRP A 56 1.96 -9.17 -7.85
C TRP A 56 3.50 -9.11 -8.07
N PRO A 57 4.08 -7.95 -8.44
CA PRO A 57 5.54 -7.82 -8.64
C PRO A 57 6.39 -8.28 -7.45
N GLY A 58 5.88 -8.13 -6.22
CA GLY A 58 6.48 -8.63 -4.98
C GLY A 58 6.12 -10.08 -4.64
N ASN A 59 5.53 -10.83 -5.59
CA ASN A 59 5.15 -12.23 -5.49
C ASN A 59 4.26 -12.53 -4.25
N VAL A 60 4.50 -13.67 -3.61
CA VAL A 60 3.74 -14.19 -2.48
C VAL A 60 3.73 -13.23 -1.29
N ARG A 61 4.82 -12.47 -1.08
CA ARG A 61 4.92 -11.50 0.02
C ARG A 61 3.93 -10.35 -0.17
N GLU A 62 3.80 -9.86 -1.40
CA GLU A 62 2.86 -8.79 -1.72
C GLU A 62 1.41 -9.26 -1.60
N LEU A 63 1.11 -10.45 -2.12
CA LEU A 63 -0.22 -11.07 -1.96
C LEU A 63 -0.59 -11.21 -0.47
N LYS A 64 0.34 -11.71 0.37
CA LYS A 64 0.11 -11.83 1.82
C LYS A 64 -0.24 -10.48 2.46
N ASN A 65 0.53 -9.44 2.14
CA ASN A 65 0.31 -8.10 2.68
C ASN A 65 -1.04 -7.52 2.23
N ALA A 66 -1.44 -7.76 0.98
CA ALA A 66 -2.74 -7.33 0.49
C ALA A 66 -3.88 -8.05 1.21
N VAL A 67 -3.79 -9.37 1.39
CA VAL A 67 -4.77 -10.17 2.15
C VAL A 67 -4.88 -9.69 3.59
N GLU A 68 -3.75 -9.41 4.25
CA GLU A 68 -3.71 -8.86 5.61
C GLU A 68 -4.44 -7.52 5.71
N ARG A 69 -4.16 -6.59 4.79
CA ARG A 69 -4.84 -5.29 4.74
C ARG A 69 -6.34 -5.43 4.51
N LEU A 70 -6.75 -6.29 3.59
CA LEU A 70 -8.17 -6.53 3.29
C LEU A 70 -8.91 -7.07 4.52
N LEU A 71 -8.28 -7.96 5.28
CA LEU A 71 -8.88 -8.48 6.52
C LEU A 71 -9.05 -7.39 7.59
N ILE A 72 -8.13 -6.43 7.67
CA ILE A 72 -8.20 -5.32 8.63
C ILE A 72 -9.22 -4.26 8.18
N LEU A 73 -9.16 -3.85 6.92
CA LEU A 73 -9.87 -2.67 6.40
C LEU A 73 -11.29 -2.95 5.92
N ALA A 74 -11.60 -4.18 5.49
CA ALA A 74 -12.95 -4.49 5.01
C ALA A 74 -13.96 -4.29 6.15
N PRO A 75 -15.00 -3.45 5.99
CA PRO A 75 -15.95 -3.16 7.07
C PRO A 75 -16.89 -4.34 7.37
N ALA A 76 -17.01 -5.29 6.44
CA ALA A 76 -17.95 -6.41 6.51
C ALA A 76 -17.29 -7.73 6.94
N ASP A 77 -18.12 -8.71 7.27
CA ASP A 77 -17.73 -10.10 7.52
C ASP A 77 -17.24 -10.84 6.26
N SER A 78 -17.30 -10.18 5.10
CA SER A 78 -16.78 -10.68 3.83
C SER A 78 -16.05 -9.59 3.05
N VAL A 79 -14.93 -9.96 2.44
CA VAL A 79 -14.16 -9.12 1.51
C VAL A 79 -14.74 -9.30 0.10
N SER A 80 -15.19 -8.22 -0.50
CA SER A 80 -15.77 -8.12 -1.85
C SER A 80 -14.74 -7.72 -2.90
N ALA A 81 -15.07 -7.87 -4.20
CA ALA A 81 -14.23 -7.29 -5.26
C ALA A 81 -14.10 -5.76 -5.15
N GLY A 82 -15.09 -5.07 -4.59
CA GLY A 82 -15.04 -3.64 -4.32
C GLY A 82 -13.96 -3.26 -3.30
N ASP A 83 -13.77 -4.09 -2.27
CA ASP A 83 -12.70 -3.90 -1.28
C ASP A 83 -11.32 -4.12 -1.89
N VAL A 84 -11.19 -5.11 -2.79
CA VAL A 84 -9.96 -5.34 -3.56
C VAL A 84 -9.68 -4.17 -4.49
N ALA A 85 -10.70 -3.67 -5.20
CA ALA A 85 -10.58 -2.51 -6.08
C ALA A 85 -10.26 -1.23 -5.29
N ALA A 86 -10.79 -1.05 -4.07
CA ALA A 86 -10.44 0.07 -3.21
C ALA A 86 -8.97 -0.03 -2.71
N LEU A 87 -8.48 -1.24 -2.44
CA LEU A 87 -7.08 -1.47 -2.08
C LEU A 87 -6.12 -1.17 -3.23
N VAL A 88 -6.49 -1.53 -4.45
CA VAL A 88 -5.66 -1.39 -5.66
C VAL A 88 -5.81 -0.01 -6.32
N GLY A 89 -7.01 0.58 -6.24
CA GLY A 89 -7.39 1.86 -6.82
C GLY A 89 -7.16 3.06 -5.89
N GLY A 90 -6.94 2.84 -4.59
CA GLY A 90 -6.15 3.76 -3.79
C GLY A 90 -4.70 3.69 -4.27
N PRO A 91 -3.88 4.76 -4.15
CA PRO A 91 -2.49 4.76 -4.59
C PRO A 91 -1.71 3.65 -3.87
N SER A 92 -1.71 2.46 -4.46
CA SER A 92 -1.03 1.26 -4.01
C SER A 92 0.36 1.26 -4.60
N GLU A 93 1.09 2.30 -4.29
CA GLU A 93 2.51 2.16 -4.11
C GLU A 93 2.71 2.31 -2.61
N SER A 94 3.41 1.34 -2.01
CA SER A 94 4.08 1.65 -0.74
C SER A 94 4.73 3.02 -0.92
N PRO A 95 4.58 3.98 0.00
CA PRO A 95 5.26 5.27 -0.14
C PRO A 95 6.74 5.07 -0.44
N LEU A 96 7.35 4.01 0.13
CA LEU A 96 8.71 3.61 -0.17
C LEU A 96 8.92 3.07 -1.59
N ALA A 97 7.95 2.37 -2.18
CA ALA A 97 8.01 1.91 -3.57
C ALA A 97 7.90 3.08 -4.56
N THR A 98 7.02 4.07 -4.33
CA THR A 98 6.97 5.32 -5.12
C THR A 98 8.30 6.04 -5.07
N LEU A 99 8.85 6.19 -3.87
CA LEU A 99 10.14 6.84 -3.68
C LEU A 99 11.25 6.13 -4.46
N LEU A 100 11.31 4.80 -4.41
CA LEU A 100 12.34 3.99 -5.08
C LEU A 100 12.14 3.86 -6.60
N GLN A 101 11.02 4.33 -7.16
CA GLN A 101 10.82 4.40 -8.62
C GLN A 101 11.44 5.66 -9.26
N ALA A 102 11.92 6.62 -8.46
CA ALA A 102 12.54 7.82 -8.99
C ALA A 102 13.83 7.49 -9.78
N SER A 103 13.88 7.91 -11.04
CA SER A 103 15.01 7.66 -11.95
C SER A 103 16.28 8.44 -11.60
N THR A 104 16.17 9.47 -10.75
CA THR A 104 17.27 10.35 -10.34
C THR A 104 17.22 10.60 -8.83
N PHE A 105 18.39 10.87 -8.24
CA PHE A 105 18.50 11.20 -6.82
C PHE A 105 17.74 12.49 -6.46
N GLU A 106 17.68 13.46 -7.36
CA GLU A 106 16.91 14.69 -7.14
C GLU A 106 15.40 14.40 -7.10
N GLY A 107 14.89 13.56 -8.01
CA GLY A 107 13.49 13.15 -8.00
C GLY A 107 13.10 12.35 -6.75
N PHE A 108 14.00 11.48 -6.26
CA PHE A 108 13.80 10.77 -4.99
C PHE A 108 13.64 11.74 -3.83
N LYS A 109 14.52 12.75 -3.76
CA LYS A 109 14.50 13.74 -2.68
C LYS A 109 13.24 14.59 -2.71
N GLU A 110 12.79 14.99 -3.90
CA GLU A 110 11.55 15.76 -4.08
C GLU A 110 10.32 14.98 -3.65
N GLU A 111 10.19 13.72 -4.06
CA GLU A 111 9.05 12.89 -3.67
C GLU A 111 9.07 12.53 -2.18
N ALA A 112 10.27 12.31 -1.60
CA ALA A 112 10.42 12.08 -0.16
C ALA A 112 10.00 13.30 0.65
N GLU A 113 10.45 14.49 0.23
CA GLU A 113 10.07 15.74 0.85
C GLU A 113 8.56 15.99 0.73
N ARG A 114 7.98 15.75 -0.46
CA ARG A 114 6.55 15.87 -0.71
C ARG A 114 5.74 14.98 0.23
N ALA A 115 6.05 13.68 0.29
CA ALA A 115 5.36 12.71 1.14
C ALA A 115 5.47 13.07 2.63
N PHE A 116 6.65 13.51 3.07
CA PHE A 116 6.88 13.96 4.44
C PHE A 116 6.01 15.17 4.81
N LEU A 117 5.97 16.19 3.94
CA LEU A 117 5.18 17.40 4.19
C LEU A 117 3.68 17.11 4.21
N VAL A 118 3.17 16.27 3.32
CA VAL A 118 1.76 15.85 3.31
C VAL A 118 1.38 15.17 4.62
N ALA A 119 2.19 14.21 5.07
CA ALA A 119 1.93 13.52 6.34
C ALA A 119 1.89 14.50 7.52
N LYS A 120 2.84 15.43 7.59
CA LYS A 120 2.92 16.41 8.67
C LYS A 120 1.84 17.48 8.62
N LEU A 121 1.40 17.88 7.43
CA LEU A 121 0.25 18.76 7.27
C LEU A 121 -1.05 18.07 7.69
N ALA A 122 -1.24 16.80 7.31
CA ALA A 122 -2.41 16.02 7.70
C ALA A 122 -2.49 15.79 9.22
N GLU A 123 -1.36 15.44 9.87
CA GLU A 123 -1.27 15.29 11.34
C GLU A 123 -1.69 16.56 12.10
N ASN A 124 -1.49 17.73 11.51
CA ASN A 124 -1.79 19.02 12.11
C ASN A 124 -3.08 19.66 11.55
N GLY A 125 -3.94 18.87 10.89
CA GLY A 125 -5.22 19.35 10.35
C GLY A 125 -5.07 20.45 9.30
N TRP A 126 -4.00 20.41 8.51
CA TRP A 126 -3.62 21.43 7.52
C TRP A 126 -3.34 22.82 8.09
N ASN A 127 -3.05 22.93 9.39
CA ASN A 127 -2.59 24.18 9.99
C ASN A 127 -1.11 24.43 9.66
N VAL A 128 -0.87 25.25 8.63
CA VAL A 128 0.48 25.60 8.13
C VAL A 128 1.34 26.24 9.22
N SER A 129 0.77 27.06 10.11
CA SER A 129 1.55 27.77 11.15
C SER A 129 2.04 26.80 12.23
N GLU A 130 1.16 25.92 12.70
CA GLU A 130 1.51 24.88 13.68
C GLU A 130 2.46 23.83 13.08
N THR A 131 2.25 23.46 11.81
CA THR A 131 3.13 22.53 11.10
C THR A 131 4.54 23.12 10.94
N ALA A 132 4.65 24.38 10.51
CA ALA A 132 5.94 25.06 10.37
C ALA A 132 6.70 25.16 11.71
N ARG A 133 5.97 25.45 12.80
CA ARG A 133 6.53 25.49 14.16
C ARG A 133 7.05 24.13 14.61
N LYS A 134 6.29 23.05 14.39
CA LYS A 134 6.70 21.68 14.72
C LYS A 134 7.84 21.17 13.86
N LEU A 135 7.94 21.62 12.62
CA LEU A 135 9.03 21.29 11.70
C LEU A 135 10.25 22.20 11.84
N GLU A 136 10.24 23.11 12.83
CA GLU A 136 11.32 24.08 13.08
C GLU A 136 11.74 24.87 11.83
N MET A 137 10.77 25.18 10.96
CA MET A 137 11.03 25.87 9.70
C MET A 137 10.22 27.17 9.59
N PRO A 138 10.74 28.21 8.91
CA PRO A 138 9.99 29.43 8.67
C PRO A 138 8.69 29.14 7.90
N ARG A 139 7.59 29.74 8.32
CA ARG A 139 6.27 29.61 7.67
C ARG A 139 6.32 29.94 6.17
N SER A 140 7.11 30.95 5.79
CA SER A 140 7.32 31.35 4.40
C SER A 140 8.00 30.27 3.55
N ASN A 141 8.86 29.45 4.14
CA ASN A 141 9.52 28.32 3.46
C ASN A 141 8.52 27.18 3.24
N LEU A 142 7.71 26.87 4.26
CA LEU A 142 6.67 25.85 4.14
C LEU A 142 5.63 26.21 3.06
N TYR A 143 5.20 27.47 2.97
CA TYR A 143 4.31 27.93 1.89
C TYR A 143 4.92 27.73 0.50
N LYS A 144 6.18 28.10 0.30
CA LYS A 144 6.87 27.90 -0.98
C LYS A 144 6.95 26.42 -1.37
N LYS A 145 7.12 25.52 -0.39
CA LYS A 145 7.14 24.07 -0.63
C LYS A 145 5.75 23.53 -0.96
N ILE A 146 4.70 23.98 -0.25
CA ILE A 146 3.31 23.64 -0.56
C ILE A 146 2.95 24.03 -1.99
N GLU A 147 3.32 25.25 -2.40
CA GLU A 147 3.08 25.75 -3.76
C GLU A 147 3.91 25.00 -4.81
N ARG A 148 5.21 24.79 -4.55
CA ARG A 148 6.12 24.03 -5.44
C ARG A 148 5.63 22.61 -5.71
N TYR A 149 5.09 21.94 -4.70
CA TYR A 149 4.63 20.55 -4.80
C TYR A 149 3.12 20.41 -5.06
N GLY A 150 2.39 21.52 -5.21
CA GLY A 150 0.95 21.51 -5.44
C GLY A 150 0.16 20.80 -4.34
N LEU A 151 0.59 20.90 -3.08
CA LEU A 151 -0.03 20.17 -1.97
C LEU A 151 -1.39 20.78 -1.64
N GLN A 152 -2.45 20.00 -1.84
CA GLN A 152 -3.82 20.40 -1.51
C GLN A 152 -4.41 19.47 -0.46
N ARG A 153 -5.30 20.03 0.35
CA ARG A 153 -6.15 19.22 1.23
C ARG A 153 -7.01 18.34 0.34
N GLU A 154 -6.70 17.05 0.33
CA GLU A 154 -7.56 16.04 -0.28
C GLU A 154 -8.89 16.10 0.49
N ALA A 155 -9.90 16.70 -0.15
CA ALA A 155 -11.23 16.74 0.41
C ALA A 155 -11.72 15.29 0.48
N ALA A 156 -12.11 14.84 1.67
CA ALA A 156 -12.83 13.58 1.82
C ALA A 156 -13.97 13.55 0.80
N PRO A 157 -14.19 12.45 0.07
CA PRO A 157 -15.28 12.39 -0.90
C PRO A 157 -16.57 12.70 -0.16
N GLU A 158 -17.17 13.84 -0.51
CA GLU A 158 -18.48 14.22 0.00
C GLU A 158 -19.45 13.10 -0.41
N SER A 159 -19.97 12.43 0.62
CA SER A 159 -21.09 11.52 0.52
C SER A 159 -22.25 12.24 -0.16
N SER A 160 -22.37 12.05 -1.48
CA SER A 160 -23.51 12.50 -2.26
C SER A 160 -24.72 11.68 -1.82
N THR A 161 -25.68 12.40 -1.26
CA THR A 161 -27.03 11.96 -0.92
C THR A 161 -27.83 11.67 -2.19
#